data_AF-A0A9X9F3Z2-F1
#
_entry.id   AF-A0A9X9F3Z2-F1
#
_cell.length_a   1.000
_cell.length_b   1.000
_cell.length_c   1.000
_cell.angle_alpha   90.00
_cell.angle_beta   90.00
_cell.angle_gamma   90.00
#
_symmetry.space_group_name_H-M   'P 1'
#
loop_
_entity.id
_entity.type
_entity.pdbx_description
1 polymer ?
#
loop_
_entity_poly.entity_id
_entity_poly.type
_entity_poly.pdbx_seq_one_letter_code
_entity_poly.pdbx_strand_id
1 'polypeptide(L)'
;YTKDTPDPPGCLIQRDKRGNPTGLLIANPNASILYSSLGKAPVLNFDDQINSTRHFMRELNRLGITSAIDAGGGFQNYPDDYRVVEHLAEKEQLTLRIAYNLFTQNPNHEYEDFASWTKIVSPGQGNDKYKMNGAGEM
;
A
#
# COMPACT_ATOMS: atom_id res chain seq x y z
N TYR A 1 -20.79 9.35 0.67
CA TYR A 1 -21.05 10.74 0.26
C TYR A 1 -22.54 10.91 0.00
N THR A 2 -23.12 12.04 0.39
CA THR A 2 -24.52 12.42 0.15
C THR A 2 -24.57 13.72 -0.65
N LYS A 3 -25.78 14.14 -1.06
CA LYS A 3 -26.02 15.44 -1.68
C LYS A 3 -25.46 16.60 -0.85
N ASP A 4 -25.52 16.48 0.48
CA ASP A 4 -25.11 17.52 1.44
C ASP A 4 -23.66 17.40 1.88
N THR A 5 -22.92 16.39 1.41
CA THR A 5 -21.48 16.32 1.71
C THR A 5 -20.76 17.40 0.92
N PRO A 6 -20.01 18.32 1.56
CA PRO A 6 -19.24 19.33 0.83
C PRO A 6 -18.11 18.68 0.04
N ASP A 7 -17.65 19.38 -1.01
CA ASP A 7 -16.46 18.97 -1.74
C ASP A 7 -15.21 19.18 -0.86
N PRO A 8 -14.33 18.17 -0.71
CA PRO A 8 -13.06 18.35 -0.01
C PRO A 8 -12.17 19.39 -0.72
N PRO A 9 -11.28 20.08 0.00
CA PRO A 9 -10.38 21.06 -0.59
C PRO A 9 -9.57 20.50 -1.78
N GLY A 10 -9.65 21.15 -2.95
CA GLY A 10 -8.92 20.74 -4.16
C GLY A 10 -9.42 19.42 -4.77
N CYS A 11 -10.68 19.06 -4.51
CA CYS A 11 -11.32 17.85 -5.02
C CYS A 11 -12.79 18.15 -5.36
N LEU A 12 -13.42 17.31 -6.19
CA LEU A 12 -14.83 17.45 -6.55
C LEU A 12 -15.54 16.10 -6.43
N ILE A 13 -16.69 16.10 -5.75
CA ILE A 13 -17.64 14.99 -5.81
C ILE A 13 -18.57 15.28 -6.99
N GLN A 14 -18.48 14.50 -8.07
CA GLN A 14 -19.35 14.73 -9.22
C GLN A 14 -20.80 14.44 -8.84
N ARG A 15 -21.68 15.42 -9.06
CA ARG A 15 -23.12 15.33 -8.80
C ARG A 15 -23.92 15.40 -10.11
N ASP A 16 -25.05 14.72 -10.14
CA ASP A 16 -26.02 14.79 -11.24
C ASP A 16 -26.81 16.13 -11.22
N LYS A 17 -27.70 16.32 -12.21
CA LYS A 17 -28.55 17.52 -12.30
C LYS A 17 -29.48 17.74 -11.08
N ARG A 18 -29.72 16.71 -10.26
CA ARG A 18 -30.56 16.77 -9.04
C ARG A 18 -29.72 16.97 -7.77
N GLY A 19 -28.39 17.02 -7.91
CA GLY A 19 -27.43 17.17 -6.82
C GLY A 19 -27.03 15.85 -6.16
N ASN A 20 -27.42 14.69 -6.68
CA ASN A 20 -27.03 13.41 -6.10
C ASN A 20 -25.61 13.03 -6.54
N PRO A 21 -24.76 12.48 -5.65
CA PRO A 21 -23.46 11.95 -6.06
C PRO A 21 -23.59 10.85 -7.11
N THR A 22 -22.77 10.92 -8.15
CA THR A 22 -22.73 9.93 -9.24
C THR A 22 -21.86 8.71 -8.93
N GLY A 23 -20.98 8.83 -7.92
CA GLY A 23 -19.91 7.88 -7.64
C GLY A 23 -18.55 8.29 -8.21
N LEU A 24 -18.48 9.28 -9.11
CA LEU A 24 -17.20 9.81 -9.60
C LEU A 24 -16.62 10.86 -8.64
N LEU A 25 -15.38 10.63 -8.23
CA LEU A 25 -14.56 11.54 -7.43
C LEU A 25 -13.42 12.07 -8.29
N ILE A 26 -13.25 13.40 -8.33
CA ILE A 26 -12.25 14.05 -9.18
C ILE A 26 -11.21 14.72 -8.29
N ALA A 27 -9.96 14.30 -8.46
CA ALA A 27 -8.78 14.90 -7.85
C ALA A 27 -8.29 16.08 -8.72
N ASN A 28 -8.42 17.32 -8.24
CA ASN A 28 -7.95 18.50 -8.97
C ASN A 28 -7.73 19.72 -8.04
N PRO A 29 -6.48 20.09 -7.69
CA PRO A 29 -5.22 19.65 -8.31
C PRO A 29 -4.55 18.45 -7.62
N ASN A 30 -5.09 17.95 -6.50
CA ASN A 30 -4.41 16.97 -5.67
C ASN A 30 -5.21 15.66 -5.53
N ALA A 31 -4.49 14.56 -5.26
CA ALA A 31 -5.05 13.22 -5.13
C ALA A 31 -5.64 12.93 -3.73
N SER A 32 -5.84 13.93 -2.86
CA SER A 32 -6.27 13.70 -1.47
C SER A 32 -7.61 12.98 -1.37
N ILE A 33 -8.56 13.23 -2.28
CA ILE A 33 -9.84 12.52 -2.32
C ILE A 33 -9.69 11.03 -2.69
N LEU A 34 -8.67 10.66 -3.46
CA LEU A 34 -8.38 9.25 -3.75
C LEU A 34 -7.92 8.54 -2.47
N TYR A 35 -6.85 9.03 -1.84
CA TYR A 35 -6.29 8.41 -0.63
C TYR A 35 -7.28 8.39 0.53
N SER A 36 -7.99 9.50 0.78
CA SER A 36 -8.99 9.56 1.86
C SER A 36 -10.21 8.68 1.62
N SER A 37 -10.55 8.39 0.36
CA SER A 37 -11.61 7.45 0.03
C SER A 37 -11.13 6.01 0.19
N LEU A 38 -9.93 5.68 -0.29
CA LEU A 38 -9.32 4.36 -0.15
C LEU A 38 -9.11 4.00 1.33
N GLY A 39 -8.62 4.92 2.15
CA GLY A 39 -8.44 4.69 3.59
C GLY A 39 -9.74 4.48 4.37
N LYS A 40 -10.91 4.79 3.79
CA LYS A 40 -12.23 4.51 4.37
C LYS A 40 -12.85 3.22 3.84
N ALA A 41 -12.23 2.59 2.85
CA ALA A 41 -12.69 1.31 2.34
C ALA A 41 -12.52 0.23 3.43
N PRO A 42 -13.41 -0.78 3.48
CA PRO A 42 -13.21 -1.91 4.37
C PRO A 42 -11.90 -2.62 4.01
N VAL A 43 -11.16 -3.01 5.03
CA VAL A 43 -9.97 -3.85 4.88
C VAL A 43 -10.41 -5.30 4.86
N LEU A 44 -9.86 -6.09 3.93
CA LEU A 44 -10.11 -7.53 3.88
C LEU A 44 -9.59 -8.20 5.16
N ASN A 45 -10.24 -9.28 5.60
CA ASN A 45 -9.65 -10.10 6.66
C ASN A 45 -8.33 -10.75 6.16
N PHE A 46 -7.54 -11.28 7.09
CA PHE A 46 -6.20 -11.77 6.78
C PHE A 46 -6.17 -12.89 5.74
N ASP A 47 -7.11 -13.85 5.81
CA ASP A 47 -7.16 -14.98 4.85
C ASP A 47 -7.55 -14.50 3.45
N ASP A 48 -8.48 -13.55 3.35
CA ASP A 48 -8.86 -12.92 2.08
C ASP A 48 -7.71 -12.09 1.49
N GLN A 49 -6.91 -11.42 2.33
CA GLN A 49 -5.70 -10.74 1.88
C GLN A 49 -4.67 -11.73 1.31
N ILE A 50 -4.44 -12.87 1.98
CA ILE A 50 -3.58 -13.95 1.47
C ILE A 50 -4.05 -14.41 0.09
N ASN A 51 -5.35 -14.71 -0.05
CA ASN A 51 -5.90 -15.17 -1.32
C ASN A 51 -5.79 -14.10 -2.42
N SER A 52 -6.09 -12.85 -2.09
CA SER A 52 -5.96 -11.71 -3.00
C SER A 52 -4.52 -11.56 -3.51
N THR A 53 -3.53 -11.61 -2.62
CA THR A 53 -2.10 -11.50 -2.98
C THR A 53 -1.65 -12.67 -3.87
N ARG A 54 -2.14 -13.89 -3.65
CA ARG A 54 -1.88 -15.02 -4.55
C ARG A 54 -2.44 -14.78 -5.95
N HIS A 55 -3.66 -14.25 -6.06
CA HIS A 55 -4.25 -13.89 -7.36
C HIS A 55 -3.46 -12.77 -8.05
N PHE A 56 -3.02 -11.77 -7.30
CA PHE A 56 -2.18 -10.69 -7.81
C PHE A 56 -0.86 -11.23 -8.38
N MET A 57 -0.13 -12.04 -7.62
CA MET A 57 1.12 -12.64 -8.10
C MET A 57 0.91 -13.54 -9.31
N ARG A 58 -0.19 -14.31 -9.35
CA ARG A 58 -0.55 -15.14 -10.52
C ARG A 58 -0.72 -14.29 -11.77
N GLU A 59 -1.38 -13.13 -11.66
CA GLU A 59 -1.59 -12.24 -12.81
C GLU A 59 -0.28 -11.61 -13.28
N LEU A 60 0.59 -11.22 -12.35
CA LEU A 60 1.95 -10.76 -12.69
C LEU A 60 2.74 -11.86 -13.42
N ASN A 61 2.69 -13.12 -12.94
CA ASN A 61 3.33 -14.24 -13.63
C ASN A 61 2.73 -14.50 -15.02
N ARG A 62 1.42 -14.33 -15.20
CA ARG A 62 0.75 -14.45 -16.51
C ARG A 62 1.33 -13.45 -17.53
N LEU A 63 1.78 -12.29 -17.06
CA LEU A 63 2.46 -11.27 -17.86
C LEU A 63 3.99 -11.49 -17.98
N GLY A 64 4.52 -12.60 -17.46
CA GLY A 64 5.95 -12.91 -17.48
C GLY A 64 6.78 -12.19 -16.41
N ILE A 65 6.14 -11.48 -15.48
CA ILE A 65 6.82 -10.81 -14.38
C ILE A 65 7.24 -11.86 -13.35
N THR A 66 8.52 -11.84 -13.00
CA THR A 66 9.13 -12.79 -12.04
C THR A 66 9.76 -12.12 -10.82
N SER A 67 9.90 -10.79 -10.85
CA SER A 67 10.37 -9.99 -9.72
C SER A 67 9.79 -8.60 -9.73
N ALA A 68 9.63 -8.02 -8.53
CA ALA A 68 9.22 -6.64 -8.33
C ALA A 68 10.05 -6.01 -7.19
N ILE A 69 10.23 -4.70 -7.28
CA ILE A 69 10.72 -3.89 -6.17
C ILE A 69 9.53 -3.12 -5.63
N ASP A 70 9.16 -3.41 -4.39
CA ASP A 70 8.19 -2.60 -3.65
C ASP A 70 8.89 -1.32 -3.20
N ALA A 71 8.42 -0.18 -3.73
CA ALA A 71 8.99 1.12 -3.43
C ALA A 71 8.70 1.56 -1.99
N GLY A 72 7.74 0.91 -1.32
CA GLY A 72 7.09 1.47 -0.15
C GLY A 72 6.08 2.55 -0.57
N GLY A 73 5.43 3.14 0.43
CA GLY A 73 4.55 4.28 0.22
C GLY A 73 3.73 4.60 1.46
N GLY A 74 3.04 5.75 1.43
CA GLY A 74 2.13 6.14 2.50
C GLY A 74 1.10 5.05 2.79
N PHE A 75 0.88 4.76 4.07
CA PHE A 75 -0.02 3.69 4.56
C PHE A 75 0.49 2.25 4.31
N GLN A 76 1.80 2.07 4.11
CA GLN A 76 2.47 0.76 4.12
C GLN A 76 3.48 0.72 5.28
N ASN A 77 2.96 0.65 6.49
CA ASN A 77 3.72 0.63 7.72
C ASN A 77 4.42 -0.71 7.89
N TYR A 78 5.74 -0.70 8.02
CA TYR A 78 6.49 -1.89 8.39
C TYR A 78 6.62 -1.99 9.92
N PRO A 79 6.36 -3.16 10.54
CA PRO A 79 6.07 -4.45 9.89
C PRO A 79 4.58 -4.74 9.63
N ASP A 80 3.66 -3.97 10.20
CA ASP A 80 2.24 -4.37 10.31
C ASP A 80 1.54 -4.61 8.96
N ASP A 81 1.81 -3.78 7.96
CA ASP A 81 1.20 -3.87 6.63
C ASP A 81 1.91 -4.87 5.70
N TYR A 82 3.04 -5.46 6.15
CA TYR A 82 3.83 -6.43 5.37
C TYR A 82 3.52 -7.89 5.72
N ARG A 83 2.74 -8.12 6.78
CA ARG A 83 2.48 -9.46 7.36
C ARG A 83 1.95 -10.49 6.36
N VAL A 84 1.17 -10.07 5.35
CA VAL A 84 0.61 -10.98 4.34
C VAL A 84 1.72 -11.50 3.42
N VAL A 85 2.61 -10.62 2.96
CA VAL A 85 3.74 -11.00 2.10
C VAL A 85 4.75 -11.82 2.89
N GLU A 86 5.01 -11.45 4.15
CA GLU A 86 5.87 -12.22 5.06
C GLU A 86 5.31 -13.62 5.31
N HIS A 87 4.01 -13.75 5.60
CA HIS A 87 3.37 -15.06 5.76
C HIS A 87 3.51 -15.93 4.51
N LEU A 88 3.30 -15.36 3.32
CA LEU A 88 3.50 -16.09 2.07
C LEU A 88 4.96 -16.47 1.85
N ALA A 89 5.92 -15.63 2.26
CA ALA A 89 7.35 -15.92 2.19
C ALA A 89 7.72 -17.09 3.12
N GLU A 90 7.29 -17.04 4.38
CA GLU A 90 7.51 -18.08 5.40
C GLU A 90 6.93 -19.44 4.98
N LYS A 91 5.82 -19.43 4.25
CA LYS A 91 5.18 -20.64 3.72
C LYS A 91 5.73 -21.09 2.36
N GLU A 92 6.74 -20.42 1.84
CA GLU A 92 7.34 -20.68 0.52
C GLU A 92 6.32 -20.57 -0.65
N GLN A 93 5.34 -19.66 -0.51
CA GLN A 93 4.24 -19.46 -1.46
C GLN A 93 4.41 -18.25 -2.37
N LEU A 94 5.53 -17.53 -2.26
CA LEU A 94 5.85 -16.45 -3.19
C LEU A 94 6.27 -16.98 -4.57
N THR A 95 5.50 -16.62 -5.59
CA THR A 95 5.84 -16.94 -6.98
C THR A 95 6.73 -15.85 -7.62
N LEU A 96 6.79 -14.67 -7.00
CA LEU A 96 7.70 -13.56 -7.37
C LEU A 96 8.90 -13.50 -6.43
N ARG A 97 10.00 -12.90 -6.90
CA ARG A 97 11.04 -12.35 -6.02
C ARG A 97 10.68 -10.91 -5.68
N ILE A 98 10.54 -10.60 -4.41
CA ILE A 98 10.11 -9.28 -3.94
C ILE A 98 11.23 -8.69 -3.10
N ALA A 99 11.75 -7.54 -3.54
CA ALA A 99 12.61 -6.73 -2.71
C ALA A 99 11.81 -5.49 -2.28
N TYR A 100 11.82 -5.14 -0.99
CA TYR A 100 10.99 -4.05 -0.47
C TYR A 100 11.83 -2.97 0.21
N ASN A 101 11.38 -1.73 0.05
CA ASN A 101 11.94 -0.57 0.73
C ASN A 101 11.04 -0.14 1.89
N LEU A 102 11.66 0.42 2.93
CA LEU A 102 10.95 1.03 4.04
C LEU A 102 10.69 2.51 3.74
N PHE A 103 9.50 2.99 4.11
CA PHE A 103 9.01 4.35 3.88
C PHE A 103 8.58 4.99 5.19
N THR A 104 9.04 6.21 5.47
CA THR A 104 8.75 6.90 6.73
C THR A 104 7.30 7.36 6.74
N GLN A 105 6.58 7.07 7.83
CA GLN A 105 5.12 7.27 7.89
C GLN A 105 4.75 8.46 8.78
N ASN A 106 5.71 8.98 9.55
CA ASN A 106 5.50 10.05 10.52
C ASN A 106 6.22 11.35 10.08
N PRO A 107 5.51 12.31 9.46
CA PRO A 107 6.11 13.57 9.02
C PRO A 107 6.76 14.34 10.17
N ASN A 108 7.98 14.80 9.97
CA ASN A 108 8.86 15.47 10.96
C ASN A 108 9.36 14.55 12.10
N HIS A 109 9.13 13.24 12.00
CA HIS A 109 9.59 12.22 12.94
C HIS A 109 10.30 11.06 12.21
N GLU A 110 10.92 11.37 11.06
CA GLU A 110 11.58 10.39 10.21
C GLU A 110 12.76 9.73 10.94
N TYR A 111 13.44 10.47 11.82
CA TYR A 111 14.53 9.95 12.64
C TYR A 111 14.05 8.80 13.55
N GLU A 112 12.89 8.96 14.18
CA GLU A 112 12.29 7.92 15.03
C GLU A 112 11.93 6.67 14.24
N ASP A 113 11.39 6.83 13.02
CA ASP A 113 11.09 5.72 12.11
C ASP A 113 12.38 4.96 11.75
N PHE A 114 13.43 5.66 11.32
CA PHE A 114 14.73 5.04 11.02
C PHE A 114 15.35 4.36 12.24
N ALA A 115 15.34 5.02 13.40
CA ALA A 115 15.90 4.49 14.64
C ALA A 115 15.11 3.27 15.17
N SER A 116 13.83 3.16 14.84
CA SER A 116 13.02 1.97 15.12
C SER A 116 13.44 0.82 14.20
N TRP A 117 13.56 1.07 12.90
CA TRP A 117 13.90 0.03 11.92
C TRP A 117 15.28 -0.58 12.15
N THR A 118 16.29 0.21 12.53
CA THR A 118 17.63 -0.34 12.82
C THR A 118 17.65 -1.38 13.95
N LYS A 119 16.58 -1.46 14.76
CA LYS A 119 16.42 -2.46 15.83
C LYS A 119 15.75 -3.75 15.36
N ILE A 120 14.99 -3.72 14.26
CA ILE A 120 14.14 -4.83 13.80
C ILE A 120 14.52 -5.36 12.42
N VAL A 121 15.33 -4.63 11.66
CA VAL A 121 15.88 -5.07 10.38
C VAL A 121 17.39 -4.91 10.32
N SER A 122 18.04 -5.76 9.52
CA SER A 122 19.48 -5.69 9.24
C SER A 122 19.74 -5.55 7.73
N PRO A 123 20.87 -4.94 7.33
CA PRO A 123 21.21 -4.83 5.91
C PRO A 123 21.21 -6.18 5.20
N GLY A 124 20.42 -6.30 4.14
CA GLY A 124 20.29 -7.52 3.36
C GLY A 124 19.44 -8.62 4.01
N GLN A 125 18.70 -8.32 5.07
CA GLN A 125 17.76 -9.25 5.70
C GLN A 125 16.79 -9.87 4.70
N GLY A 126 16.57 -11.17 4.83
CA GLY A 126 15.71 -11.95 3.94
C GLY A 126 16.47 -13.04 3.19
N ASN A 127 15.99 -13.39 2.00
CA ASN A 127 16.55 -14.43 1.12
C ASN A 127 16.34 -14.07 -0.36
N ASP A 128 16.61 -15.00 -1.27
CA ASP A 128 16.50 -14.78 -2.73
C ASP A 128 15.07 -14.49 -3.24
N LYS A 129 14.06 -14.78 -2.42
CA LYS A 129 12.63 -14.60 -2.75
C LYS A 129 12.01 -13.37 -2.09
N TYR A 130 12.43 -13.03 -0.88
CA TYR A 130 11.90 -11.89 -0.13
C TYR A 130 13.02 -11.18 0.62
N LYS A 131 13.26 -9.90 0.33
CA LYS A 131 14.44 -9.17 0.83
C LYS A 131 14.16 -7.71 1.17
N MET A 132 14.62 -7.28 2.35
CA MET A 132 14.64 -5.87 2.74
C MET A 132 15.82 -5.17 2.05
N ASN A 133 15.52 -4.20 1.18
CA ASN A 133 16.53 -3.45 0.42
C ASN A 133 17.12 -2.29 1.22
N GLY A 134 16.31 -1.61 2.02
CA GLY A 134 16.72 -0.46 2.83
C GLY A 134 15.57 0.52 3.01
N ALA A 135 15.87 1.68 3.57
CA ALA A 135 14.99 2.84 3.43
C ALA A 135 15.05 3.37 2.00
N GLY A 136 13.89 3.61 1.37
CA GLY A 136 13.80 3.96 -0.06
C GLY A 136 13.36 5.38 -0.33
N GLU A 137 12.06 5.65 -0.14
CA GLU A 137 11.42 6.93 -0.46
C GLU A 137 11.15 7.73 0.83
N MET A 138 11.21 9.07 0.74
CA MET A 138 10.97 10.04 1.83
C MET A 138 10.09 11.18 1.31
#